data_AF-A0A955CQ17-F1
#
_entry.id   AF-A0A955CQ17-F1
#
_cell.length_a   1.000
_cell.length_b   1.000
_cell.length_c   1.000
_cell.angle_alpha   90.00
_cell.angle_beta   90.00
_cell.angle_gamma   90.00
#
_symmetry.space_group_name_H-M   'P 1'
#
loop_
_entity.id
_entity.type
_entity.pdbx_description
1 polymer ?
#
loop_
_entity_poly.entity_id
_entity_poly.type
_entity_poly.pdbx_seq_one_letter_code
_entity_poly.pdbx_strand_id
1 'polypeptide(L)'
;MNTNTLIALPITLVLALVFPACSESSSNDHGHAHGDDTHTHEDTAAPTGSTHTHADGSTHTDHADDHADSLQKIPLDTIVINGMSIQLSQSHGPVGAGEEEHLIVTIDNGDTDIIGVRAWIGSEDRTLSYVGKGEYSVINDAYDIHTIAPDALDLNTMWWIEIEMLDGSKHIGSIRPVM
;
A
#
# COMPACT_ATOMS: atom_id res chain seq x y z
N MET A 1 -14.20 -50.93 12.38
CA MET A 1 -14.82 -49.71 11.84
C MET A 1 -15.50 -49.02 13.01
N ASN A 2 -14.81 -48.07 13.66
CA ASN A 2 -15.35 -47.33 14.80
C ASN A 2 -15.24 -45.84 14.47
N THR A 3 -16.38 -45.23 14.16
CA THR A 3 -16.54 -43.81 13.90
C THR A 3 -16.68 -43.07 15.23
N ASN A 4 -15.62 -42.39 15.67
CA ASN A 4 -15.68 -41.41 16.75
C ASN A 4 -16.09 -40.06 16.15
N THR A 5 -17.38 -39.75 16.23
CA THR A 5 -17.93 -38.43 15.89
C THR A 5 -17.72 -37.50 17.07
N LEU A 6 -16.75 -36.58 16.97
CA LEU A 6 -16.61 -35.45 17.89
C LEU A 6 -17.44 -34.28 17.37
N ILE A 7 -18.49 -33.94 18.12
CA ILE A 7 -19.30 -32.73 17.91
C ILE A 7 -18.57 -31.59 18.61
N ALA A 8 -17.98 -30.66 17.85
CA ALA A 8 -17.41 -29.43 18.36
C ALA A 8 -18.49 -28.34 18.42
N LEU A 9 -18.77 -27.82 19.62
CA LEU A 9 -19.59 -26.63 19.83
C LEU A 9 -18.79 -25.36 19.49
N PRO A 10 -19.37 -24.36 18.78
CA PRO A 10 -18.72 -23.07 18.63
C PRO A 10 -18.87 -22.23 19.91
N ILE A 11 -17.75 -21.79 20.46
CA ILE A 11 -17.69 -20.76 21.51
C ILE A 11 -17.70 -19.40 20.79
N THR A 12 -18.85 -18.73 20.80
CA THR A 12 -18.99 -17.35 20.30
C THR A 12 -18.51 -16.39 21.39
N LEU A 13 -17.32 -15.83 21.23
CA LEU A 13 -16.81 -14.74 22.07
C LEU A 13 -17.26 -13.40 21.49
N VAL A 14 -18.26 -12.77 22.12
CA VAL A 14 -18.70 -11.41 21.79
C VAL A 14 -17.81 -10.41 22.53
N LEU A 15 -16.95 -9.69 21.82
CA LEU A 15 -16.14 -8.59 22.36
C LEU A 15 -16.86 -7.25 22.09
N ALA A 16 -17.47 -6.68 23.14
CA ALA A 16 -18.08 -5.36 23.07
C ALA A 16 -17.04 -4.26 23.35
N LEU A 17 -16.68 -3.49 22.32
CA LEU A 17 -15.90 -2.26 22.44
C LEU A 17 -16.83 -1.09 22.76
N VAL A 18 -16.71 -0.53 23.96
CA VAL A 18 -17.39 0.71 24.38
C VAL A 18 -16.45 1.88 24.08
N PHE A 19 -16.76 2.70 23.08
CA PHE A 19 -16.07 3.96 22.84
C PHE A 19 -16.73 5.08 23.67
N PRO A 20 -15.98 5.84 24.48
CA PRO A 20 -16.48 7.10 25.02
C PRO A 20 -16.62 8.14 23.91
N ALA A 21 -17.85 8.57 23.67
CA ALA A 21 -18.17 9.74 22.88
C ALA A 21 -17.68 11.01 23.62
N CYS A 22 -16.74 11.73 23.02
CA CYS A 22 -16.44 13.10 23.41
C CYS A 22 -17.24 14.06 22.53
N SER A 23 -18.06 14.87 23.19
CA SER A 23 -18.83 15.97 22.59
C SER A 23 -17.96 17.14 22.14
N GLU A 24 -18.45 17.74 21.06
CA GLU A 24 -18.26 19.07 20.46
C GLU A 24 -17.47 20.14 21.23
N SER A 25 -16.65 20.88 20.48
CA SER A 25 -16.37 22.29 20.76
C SER A 25 -16.52 23.10 19.48
N SER A 26 -17.49 24.01 19.51
CA SER A 26 -17.83 25.02 18.51
C SER A 26 -16.85 26.21 18.58
N SER A 27 -16.47 26.79 17.44
CA SER A 27 -16.62 28.25 17.22
C SER A 27 -16.20 28.72 15.81
N ASN A 28 -17.06 29.60 15.27
CA ASN A 28 -16.85 30.75 14.39
C ASN A 28 -16.37 30.60 12.93
N ASP A 29 -17.37 30.56 12.05
CA ASP A 29 -17.71 31.59 11.05
C ASP A 29 -16.66 32.66 10.70
N HIS A 30 -16.07 32.54 9.51
CA HIS A 30 -15.57 33.64 8.68
C HIS A 30 -15.88 33.35 7.21
N GLY A 31 -17.01 33.87 6.74
CA GLY A 31 -17.32 33.92 5.32
C GLY A 31 -16.41 34.88 4.56
N HIS A 32 -15.94 34.47 3.38
CA HIS A 32 -15.58 35.37 2.28
C HIS A 32 -15.89 34.71 0.92
N ALA A 33 -16.97 35.24 0.33
CA ALA A 33 -17.29 35.41 -1.08
C ALA A 33 -16.69 34.47 -2.16
N HIS A 34 -17.61 33.93 -2.97
CA HIS A 34 -17.35 33.42 -4.30
C HIS A 34 -16.74 34.51 -5.21
N GLY A 35 -15.61 34.20 -5.83
CA GLY A 35 -15.02 34.94 -6.94
C GLY A 35 -14.92 34.03 -8.14
N ASP A 36 -15.56 34.45 -9.22
CA ASP A 36 -15.71 33.85 -10.55
C ASP A 36 -14.58 32.98 -11.09
N ASP A 37 -14.99 31.88 -11.72
CA ASP A 37 -14.29 31.20 -12.80
C ASP A 37 -13.96 32.22 -13.92
N THR A 38 -12.68 32.36 -14.27
CA THR A 38 -12.30 32.79 -15.62
C THR A 38 -11.10 31.98 -16.10
N HIS A 39 -11.33 31.17 -17.12
CA HIS A 39 -10.30 30.46 -17.86
C HIS A 39 -9.54 31.43 -18.78
N THR A 40 -8.21 31.36 -18.77
CA THR A 40 -7.39 31.67 -19.95
C THR A 40 -6.40 30.54 -20.14
N HIS A 41 -6.72 29.62 -21.05
CA HIS A 41 -5.76 28.68 -21.60
C HIS A 41 -4.95 29.43 -22.66
N GLU A 42 -3.81 29.98 -22.28
CA GLU A 42 -2.74 30.20 -23.25
C GLU A 42 -1.96 28.91 -23.40
N ASP A 43 -2.07 28.37 -24.61
CA ASP A 43 -1.36 27.21 -25.14
C ASP A 43 0.13 27.55 -25.19
N THR A 44 0.88 27.24 -24.12
CA THR A 44 2.33 27.32 -24.10
C THR A 44 2.86 26.07 -23.43
N ALA A 45 3.58 25.26 -24.22
CA ALA A 45 4.23 24.03 -23.81
C ALA A 45 4.90 24.18 -22.44
N ALA A 46 4.39 23.44 -21.45
CA ALA A 46 4.84 23.52 -20.07
C ALA A 46 6.28 22.97 -19.95
N PRO A 47 7.21 23.71 -19.32
CA PRO A 47 8.38 23.11 -18.72
C PRO A 47 7.96 22.28 -17.50
N THR A 48 8.63 21.15 -17.35
CA THR A 48 8.58 20.19 -16.24
C THR A 48 8.57 20.86 -14.85
N GLY A 49 7.64 20.45 -13.99
CA GLY A 49 7.65 20.72 -12.54
C GLY A 49 7.13 22.10 -12.12
N SER A 50 5.82 22.22 -11.90
CA SER A 50 5.28 23.39 -11.20
C SER A 50 5.71 23.32 -9.73
N THR A 51 6.40 24.35 -9.27
CA THR A 51 6.59 24.61 -7.83
C THR A 51 5.57 25.67 -7.46
N HIS A 52 4.70 25.40 -6.50
CA HIS A 52 3.79 26.40 -5.98
C HIS A 52 4.12 26.74 -4.52
N THR A 53 4.02 28.03 -4.21
CA THR A 53 4.32 28.58 -2.88
C THR A 53 3.03 28.81 -2.13
N HIS A 54 2.89 28.21 -0.97
CA HIS A 54 1.80 28.45 -0.04
C HIS A 54 1.90 29.85 0.57
N ALA A 55 0.78 30.37 1.07
CA ALA A 55 0.73 31.72 1.67
C ALA A 55 1.62 31.87 2.93
N ASP A 56 2.04 30.76 3.54
CA ASP A 56 2.98 30.70 4.66
C ASP A 56 4.46 30.74 4.22
N GLY A 57 4.71 30.79 2.91
CA GLY A 57 6.06 30.78 2.32
C GLY A 57 6.64 29.39 2.10
N SER A 58 5.91 28.32 2.45
CA SER A 58 6.34 26.95 2.19
C SER A 58 6.24 26.65 0.70
N THR A 59 7.29 26.08 0.12
CA THR A 59 7.30 25.59 -1.26
C THR A 59 7.35 24.08 -1.23
N HIS A 60 6.60 23.45 -2.13
CA HIS A 60 6.89 22.08 -2.53
C HIS A 60 6.94 22.05 -4.05
N THR A 61 7.87 21.25 -4.55
CA THR A 61 7.91 20.92 -5.96
C THR A 61 6.87 19.84 -6.16
N ASP A 62 5.90 20.07 -7.05
CA ASP A 62 5.07 18.98 -7.52
C ASP A 62 6.05 18.00 -8.17
N HIS A 63 6.21 16.81 -7.59
CA HIS A 63 6.98 15.73 -8.19
C HIS A 63 6.31 15.43 -9.52
N ALA A 64 6.85 16.03 -10.58
CA ALA A 64 6.48 15.70 -11.95
C ALA A 64 6.62 14.19 -12.07
N ASP A 65 5.57 13.52 -12.53
CA ASP A 65 5.53 12.09 -12.81
C ASP A 65 6.83 11.69 -13.50
N ASP A 66 7.74 11.10 -12.72
CA ASP A 66 8.99 10.58 -13.22
C ASP A 66 8.67 9.22 -13.87
N HIS A 67 8.02 9.31 -15.03
CA HIS A 67 7.83 8.20 -15.95
C HIS A 67 9.20 7.83 -16.54
N ALA A 68 10.02 7.10 -15.78
CA ALA A 68 11.24 6.47 -16.28
C ALA A 68 11.59 5.20 -15.49
N ASP A 69 10.83 4.15 -15.79
CA ASP A 69 11.13 2.70 -15.76
C ASP A 69 12.62 2.31 -15.96
N SER A 70 13.49 2.57 -14.99
CA SER A 70 14.86 2.01 -14.98
C SER A 70 15.47 1.86 -13.59
N LEU A 71 14.64 1.88 -12.55
CA LEU A 71 15.10 1.59 -11.20
C LEU A 71 15.48 0.11 -11.13
N GLN A 72 16.65 -0.16 -10.55
CA GLN A 72 17.19 -1.51 -10.44
C GLN A 72 16.20 -2.40 -9.70
N LYS A 73 15.60 -3.36 -10.42
CA LYS A 73 14.75 -4.39 -9.82
C LYS A 73 15.64 -5.49 -9.25
N ILE A 74 15.56 -5.69 -7.95
CA ILE A 74 16.17 -6.81 -7.23
C ILE A 74 15.11 -7.90 -7.10
N PRO A 75 15.23 -9.02 -7.85
CA PRO A 75 14.28 -10.11 -7.71
C PRO A 75 14.37 -10.73 -6.31
N LEU A 76 13.22 -11.05 -5.74
CA LEU A 76 13.10 -11.86 -4.54
C LEU A 76 12.72 -13.31 -4.94
N ASP A 77 12.72 -14.21 -3.96
CA ASP A 77 12.21 -15.56 -4.18
C ASP A 77 10.70 -15.53 -4.54
N THR A 78 10.27 -16.54 -5.30
CA THR A 78 8.85 -16.77 -5.57
C THR A 78 8.20 -17.43 -4.36
N ILE A 79 7.03 -16.93 -3.96
CA ILE A 79 6.22 -17.52 -2.89
C ILE A 79 4.91 -18.07 -3.44
N VAL A 80 4.28 -18.98 -2.69
CA VAL A 80 2.96 -19.51 -3.03
C VAL A 80 1.95 -19.07 -1.97
N ILE A 81 0.93 -18.33 -2.39
CA ILE A 81 -0.18 -17.88 -1.53
C ILE A 81 -1.46 -18.51 -2.03
N ASN A 82 -2.07 -19.40 -1.24
CA ASN A 82 -3.30 -20.11 -1.62
C ASN A 82 -3.24 -20.80 -3.00
N GLY A 83 -2.07 -21.35 -3.36
CA GLY A 83 -1.84 -21.99 -4.66
C GLY A 83 -1.48 -21.05 -5.81
N MET A 84 -1.54 -19.73 -5.61
CA MET A 84 -1.07 -18.74 -6.59
C MET A 84 0.45 -18.56 -6.47
N SER A 85 1.15 -18.60 -7.62
CA SER A 85 2.58 -18.31 -7.67
C SER A 85 2.79 -16.80 -7.74
N ILE A 86 3.51 -16.24 -6.77
CA ILE A 86 3.74 -14.80 -6.62
C ILE A 86 5.23 -14.51 -6.81
N GLN A 87 5.56 -13.81 -7.89
CA GLN A 87 6.89 -13.28 -8.13
C GLN A 87 6.99 -11.85 -7.59
N LEU A 88 8.06 -11.57 -6.86
CA LEU A 88 8.27 -10.32 -6.15
C LEU A 88 9.61 -9.71 -6.57
N SER A 89 9.65 -8.39 -6.71
CA SER A 89 10.92 -7.67 -6.85
C SER A 89 10.87 -6.33 -6.14
N GLN A 90 11.97 -5.98 -5.48
CA GLN A 90 12.20 -4.65 -4.92
C GLN A 90 12.75 -3.73 -6.01
N SER A 91 12.10 -2.60 -6.23
CA SER A 91 12.65 -1.49 -6.98
C SER A 91 13.30 -0.50 -5.98
N HIS A 92 14.11 0.43 -6.47
CA HIS A 92 14.94 1.39 -5.70
C HIS A 92 16.14 0.80 -4.94
N GLY A 93 16.25 -0.52 -4.79
CA GLY A 93 17.42 -1.17 -4.19
C GLY A 93 17.07 -1.96 -2.93
N PRO A 94 18.08 -2.21 -2.05
CA PRO A 94 17.84 -2.81 -0.74
C PRO A 94 17.02 -1.89 0.17
N VAL A 95 16.28 -2.47 1.13
CA VAL A 95 15.38 -1.73 2.02
C VAL A 95 16.17 -0.82 2.96
N GLY A 96 15.83 0.46 2.97
CA GLY A 96 16.40 1.50 3.83
C GLY A 96 15.45 1.91 4.95
N ALA A 97 15.97 2.14 6.15
CA ALA A 97 15.15 2.57 7.29
C ALA A 97 14.58 3.98 7.05
N GLY A 98 13.25 4.12 7.16
CA GLY A 98 12.55 5.38 6.90
C GLY A 98 12.50 5.78 5.41
N GLU A 99 12.97 4.92 4.50
CA GLU A 99 12.98 5.19 3.06
C GLU A 99 11.70 4.70 2.38
N GLU A 100 11.43 5.25 1.21
CA GLU A 100 10.33 4.78 0.36
C GLU A 100 10.75 3.52 -0.38
N GLU A 101 9.98 2.47 -0.13
CA GLU A 101 10.14 1.16 -0.71
C GLU A 101 9.13 0.93 -1.82
N HIS A 102 9.60 0.28 -2.87
CA HIS A 102 8.81 -0.04 -4.04
C HIS A 102 8.85 -1.55 -4.26
N LEU A 103 7.69 -2.21 -4.14
CA LEU A 103 7.53 -3.64 -4.37
C LEU A 103 6.66 -3.90 -5.60
N ILE A 104 7.24 -4.56 -6.60
CA ILE A 104 6.50 -5.08 -7.76
C ILE A 104 6.03 -6.50 -7.45
N VAL A 105 4.74 -6.76 -7.64
CA VAL A 105 4.09 -8.05 -7.44
C VAL A 105 3.49 -8.55 -8.74
N THR A 106 4.06 -9.61 -9.31
CA THR A 106 3.49 -10.35 -10.43
C THR A 106 2.84 -11.62 -9.89
N ILE A 107 1.62 -11.90 -10.35
CA ILE A 107 0.84 -13.05 -9.90
C ILE A 107 0.53 -13.87 -11.13
N ASP A 108 1.08 -15.08 -11.21
CA ASP A 108 0.67 -16.04 -12.24
C ASP A 108 -0.71 -16.57 -11.84
N ASN A 109 -1.74 -15.95 -12.40
CA ASN A 109 -3.08 -16.01 -11.84
C ASN A 109 -4.10 -16.73 -12.71
N GLY A 110 -3.76 -17.14 -13.94
CA GLY A 110 -4.58 -18.04 -14.77
C GLY A 110 -6.09 -17.73 -14.86
N ASP A 111 -6.47 -16.44 -14.85
CA ASP A 111 -7.83 -15.89 -14.62
C ASP A 111 -8.32 -15.99 -13.17
N THR A 112 -7.93 -15.02 -12.31
CA THR A 112 -8.43 -14.91 -10.93
C THR A 112 -9.26 -13.67 -10.67
N ASP A 113 -10.25 -13.86 -9.80
CA ASP A 113 -11.10 -12.86 -9.14
C ASP A 113 -10.33 -11.94 -8.15
N ILE A 114 -9.10 -11.51 -8.43
CA ILE A 114 -8.35 -10.62 -7.52
C ILE A 114 -8.90 -9.20 -7.63
N ILE A 115 -9.27 -8.61 -6.50
CA ILE A 115 -9.78 -7.23 -6.41
C ILE A 115 -8.83 -6.27 -5.70
N GLY A 116 -7.77 -6.78 -5.09
CA GLY A 116 -6.77 -5.93 -4.46
C GLY A 116 -5.52 -6.68 -4.01
N VAL A 117 -4.40 -5.97 -4.03
CA VAL A 117 -3.13 -6.40 -3.46
C VAL A 117 -2.65 -5.32 -2.51
N ARG A 118 -2.18 -5.73 -1.32
CA ARG A 118 -1.51 -4.84 -0.36
C ARG A 118 -0.22 -5.48 0.09
N ALA A 119 0.77 -4.66 0.39
CA ALA A 119 1.98 -5.13 1.04
C ALA A 119 2.29 -4.32 2.29
N TRP A 120 2.91 -4.97 3.27
CA TRP A 120 3.48 -4.32 4.44
C TRP A 120 4.97 -4.61 4.54
N ILE A 121 5.74 -3.63 4.99
CA ILE A 121 7.14 -3.81 5.36
C ILE A 121 7.31 -3.49 6.85
N GLY A 122 7.97 -4.38 7.58
CA GLY A 122 8.25 -4.19 9.00
C GLY A 122 8.43 -5.51 9.74
N SER A 123 8.08 -5.55 11.02
CA SER A 123 8.34 -6.71 11.89
C SER A 123 7.74 -8.04 11.39
N GLU A 124 8.33 -9.15 11.82
CA GLU A 124 7.86 -10.51 11.54
C GLU A 124 6.44 -10.81 12.08
N ASP A 125 5.93 -10.01 13.02
CA ASP A 125 4.55 -10.13 13.51
C ASP A 125 3.59 -9.09 12.91
N ARG A 126 4.06 -8.27 11.97
CA ARG A 126 3.34 -7.17 11.29
C ARG A 126 2.93 -6.00 12.17
N THR A 127 3.30 -5.98 13.46
CA THR A 127 2.81 -4.96 14.40
C THR A 127 3.49 -3.61 14.21
N LEU A 128 4.74 -3.61 13.75
CA LEU A 128 5.53 -2.43 13.43
C LEU A 128 5.74 -2.37 11.93
N SER A 129 4.66 -2.22 11.16
CA SER A 129 4.71 -2.23 9.71
C SER A 129 3.86 -1.14 9.09
N TYR A 130 4.33 -0.61 7.97
CA TYR A 130 3.59 0.32 7.13
C TYR A 130 3.02 -0.42 5.94
N VAL A 131 1.88 0.06 5.42
CA VAL A 131 1.12 -0.61 4.36
C VAL A 131 1.09 0.25 3.10
N GLY A 132 1.29 -0.40 1.96
CA GLY A 132 1.02 0.13 0.63
C GLY A 132 -0.11 -0.65 -0.04
N LYS A 133 -0.89 0.03 -0.89
CA LYS A 133 -1.86 -0.62 -1.78
C LYS A 133 -1.25 -0.70 -3.18
N GLY A 134 -1.44 -1.85 -3.83
CA GLY A 134 -0.99 -2.07 -5.20
C GLY A 134 -1.84 -1.34 -6.23
N GLU A 135 -1.16 -0.67 -7.14
CA GLU A 135 -1.71 -0.13 -8.37
C GLU A 135 -1.43 -1.11 -9.51
N TYR A 136 -2.48 -1.61 -10.14
CA TYR A 136 -2.32 -2.57 -11.23
C TYR A 136 -1.91 -1.88 -12.53
N SER A 137 -0.76 -2.25 -13.09
CA SER A 137 -0.31 -1.82 -14.40
C SER A 137 -0.62 -2.88 -15.45
N VAL A 138 -1.54 -2.55 -16.38
CA VAL A 138 -1.90 -3.44 -17.51
C VAL A 138 -0.70 -3.67 -18.45
N ILE A 139 0.21 -2.69 -18.55
CA ILE A 139 1.38 -2.79 -19.44
C ILE A 139 2.42 -3.76 -18.86
N ASN A 140 2.59 -3.76 -17.54
CA ASN A 140 3.58 -4.57 -16.84
C ASN A 140 3.01 -5.90 -16.31
N ASP A 141 1.69 -6.10 -16.37
CA ASP A 141 0.97 -7.25 -15.80
C ASP A 141 1.35 -7.51 -14.33
N ALA A 142 1.40 -6.43 -13.56
CA ALA A 142 1.90 -6.43 -12.19
C ALA A 142 1.24 -5.34 -11.35
N TYR A 143 1.25 -5.55 -10.03
CA TYR A 143 0.91 -4.52 -9.05
C TYR A 143 2.17 -3.79 -8.62
N ASP A 144 2.11 -2.47 -8.66
CA ASP A 144 3.12 -1.56 -8.16
C ASP A 144 2.70 -1.06 -6.76
N ILE A 145 3.53 -1.31 -5.74
CA ILE A 145 3.24 -0.97 -4.35
C ILE A 145 4.33 -0.08 -3.78
N HIS A 146 3.92 1.12 -3.37
CA HIS A 146 4.76 2.07 -2.65
C HIS A 146 4.40 2.10 -1.17
N THR A 147 5.40 2.09 -0.29
CA THR A 147 5.22 2.31 1.15
C THR A 147 6.52 2.79 1.80
N ILE A 148 6.46 3.34 3.02
CA ILE A 148 7.64 3.79 3.75
C ILE A 148 8.08 2.71 4.73
N ALA A 149 9.36 2.31 4.71
CA ALA A 149 9.88 1.37 5.69
C ALA A 149 9.90 2.01 7.10
N PRO A 150 9.69 1.24 8.17
CA PRO A 150 9.87 1.77 9.53
C PRO A 150 11.25 2.40 9.75
N ASP A 151 11.31 3.45 10.58
CA ASP A 151 12.57 4.08 11.00
C ASP A 151 13.54 3.11 11.70
N ALA A 152 12.99 2.04 12.29
CA ALA A 152 13.75 0.97 12.91
C ALA A 152 13.49 -0.34 12.16
N LEU A 153 14.50 -0.79 11.43
CA LEU A 153 14.51 -2.11 10.79
C LEU A 153 15.34 -3.08 11.61
N ASP A 154 14.78 -4.26 11.87
CA ASP A 154 15.52 -5.36 12.48
C ASP A 154 15.83 -6.46 11.45
N LEU A 155 16.65 -7.44 11.85
CA LEU A 155 17.03 -8.57 11.00
C LEU A 155 15.88 -9.53 10.69
N ASN A 156 14.72 -9.33 11.32
CA ASN A 156 13.48 -10.08 11.11
C ASN A 156 12.44 -9.24 10.35
N THR A 157 12.86 -8.15 9.71
CA THR A 157 12.01 -7.38 8.81
C THR A 157 11.50 -8.29 7.69
N MET A 158 10.21 -8.19 7.37
CA MET A 158 9.51 -9.00 6.38
C MET A 158 8.66 -8.11 5.47
N TRP A 159 8.63 -8.46 4.18
CA TRP A 159 7.51 -8.11 3.32
C TRP A 159 6.35 -9.06 3.61
N TRP A 160 5.18 -8.49 3.89
CA TRP A 160 3.92 -9.21 3.98
C TRP A 160 3.06 -8.85 2.78
N ILE A 161 2.41 -9.83 2.17
CA ILE A 161 1.61 -9.65 0.96
C ILE A 161 0.21 -10.18 1.25
N GLU A 162 -0.81 -9.36 1.04
CA GLU A 162 -2.23 -9.73 1.10
C GLU A 162 -2.82 -9.66 -0.30
N ILE A 163 -3.46 -10.75 -0.70
CA ILE A 163 -4.29 -10.84 -1.90
C ILE A 163 -5.74 -10.87 -1.46
N GLU A 164 -6.54 -9.93 -1.93
CA GLU A 164 -7.97 -9.83 -1.69
C GLU A 164 -8.73 -10.32 -2.93
N MET A 165 -9.59 -11.31 -2.73
CA MET A 165 -10.40 -11.93 -3.78
C MET A 165 -11.81 -11.30 -3.85
N LEU A 166 -12.51 -11.46 -4.96
CA LEU A 166 -13.85 -10.89 -5.21
C LEU A 166 -14.91 -11.39 -4.23
N ASP A 167 -14.74 -12.62 -3.73
CA ASP A 167 -15.59 -13.19 -2.67
C ASP A 167 -15.34 -12.58 -1.27
N GLY A 168 -14.38 -11.64 -1.18
CA GLY A 168 -13.98 -10.96 0.04
C GLY A 168 -12.95 -11.73 0.87
N SER A 169 -12.51 -12.92 0.45
CA SER A 169 -11.46 -13.67 1.12
C SER A 169 -10.10 -12.99 0.95
N LYS A 170 -9.24 -13.17 1.96
CA LYS A 170 -7.90 -12.60 2.02
C LYS A 170 -6.87 -13.69 2.28
N HIS A 171 -5.83 -13.70 1.46
CA HIS A 171 -4.74 -14.64 1.58
C HIS A 171 -3.44 -13.91 1.82
N ILE A 172 -2.68 -14.34 2.83
CA ILE A 172 -1.49 -13.63 3.29
C ILE A 172 -0.28 -14.53 3.19
N GLY A 173 0.80 -14.00 2.64
CA GLY A 173 2.12 -14.60 2.63
C GLY A 173 3.18 -13.59 3.06
N SER A 174 4.42 -14.05 3.17
CA SER A 174 5.54 -13.17 3.47
C SER A 174 6.84 -13.66 2.87
N ILE A 175 7.78 -12.74 2.71
CA ILE A 175 9.13 -13.00 2.24
C ILE A 175 10.12 -12.04 2.91
N ARG A 176 11.38 -12.48 3.04
CA ARG A 176 12.45 -11.60 3.52
C ARG A 176 12.80 -10.57 2.45
N PRO A 177 12.96 -9.29 2.80
CA PRO A 177 13.52 -8.29 1.91
C PRO A 177 15.01 -8.53 1.65
N VAL A 178 15.53 -7.88 0.62
CA VAL A 178 16.95 -7.58 0.51
C VAL A 178 17.21 -6.27 1.26
N MET A 179 18.20 -6.28 2.16
CA MET A 179 18.60 -5.19 3.06
C MET A 179 19.94 -4.59 2.65
#